data_AF-A0A1E2WVJ2-F1
#
_entry.id   AF-A0A1E2WVJ2-F1
#
_cell.length_a   1.000
_cell.length_b   1.000
_cell.length_c   1.000
_cell.angle_alpha   90.00
_cell.angle_beta   90.00
_cell.angle_gamma   90.00
#
_symmetry.space_group_name_H-M   'P 1'
#
loop_
_entity.id
_entity.type
_entity.pdbx_description
1 polymer ?
#
loop_
_entity_poly.entity_id
_entity_poly.type
_entity_poly.pdbx_seq_one_letter_code
_entity_poly.pdbx_strand_id
1 'polypeptide(L)'
;MLKVAVIPVLTVFSLVSASNIALADYLNSQGSGGDYRYELWSSDDNSSYYLKVWLYEASPTSSPHTTTRGFDSSREALIYFDCNYAERSLPECPK
;
A
#
# COMPACT_ATOMS: atom_id res chain seq x y z
N MET A 1 2.42 -58.41 36.31
CA MET A 1 3.20 -57.17 36.06
C MET A 1 2.28 -56.17 35.39
N LEU A 2 1.83 -55.16 36.14
CA LEU A 2 0.93 -54.11 35.70
C LEU A 2 1.77 -52.97 35.10
N LYS A 3 1.65 -52.73 33.79
CA LYS A 3 2.41 -51.68 33.12
C LYS A 3 1.56 -50.41 33.07
N VAL A 4 1.77 -49.54 34.06
CA VAL A 4 1.26 -48.16 34.08
C VAL A 4 2.08 -47.33 33.11
N ALA A 5 1.43 -46.64 32.17
CA ALA A 5 2.03 -45.62 31.32
C ALA A 5 1.05 -44.44 31.26
N VAL A 6 1.20 -43.48 32.19
CA VAL A 6 1.75 -42.12 31.99
C VAL A 6 1.02 -41.31 30.90
N ILE A 7 0.20 -40.36 31.38
CA ILE A 7 -0.58 -39.38 30.62
C ILE A 7 0.35 -38.34 29.98
N PRO A 8 0.21 -38.01 28.69
CA PRO A 8 0.88 -36.84 28.12
C PRO A 8 0.01 -35.58 28.27
N VAL A 9 0.38 -34.79 29.28
CA VAL A 9 0.70 -33.34 29.23
C VAL A 9 -0.17 -32.40 28.37
N LEU A 10 -0.79 -31.46 29.09
CA LEU A 10 -1.26 -30.12 28.68
C LEU A 10 -0.37 -29.41 27.64
N THR A 11 -0.93 -29.01 26.51
CA THR A 11 -0.43 -27.92 25.63
C THR A 11 -1.58 -27.52 24.69
N VAL A 12 -1.90 -26.28 24.33
CA VAL A 12 -1.45 -24.91 24.59
C VAL A 12 -2.70 -24.04 24.39
N PHE A 13 -2.89 -22.99 25.18
CA PHE A 13 -3.87 -21.94 24.93
C PHE A 13 -3.62 -21.35 23.53
N SER A 14 -4.49 -21.64 22.57
CA SER A 14 -4.57 -20.81 21.36
C SER A 14 -5.16 -19.47 21.78
N LEU A 15 -4.28 -18.54 22.15
CA LEU A 15 -4.60 -17.12 22.11
C LEU A 15 -4.97 -16.82 20.67
N VAL A 16 -6.27 -16.79 20.40
CA VAL A 16 -6.81 -16.19 19.18
C VAL A 16 -6.47 -14.72 19.32
N SER A 17 -5.31 -14.33 18.78
CA SER A 17 -5.00 -12.94 18.51
C SER A 17 -6.10 -12.48 17.57
N ALA A 18 -7.15 -11.84 18.11
CA ALA A 18 -8.00 -11.00 17.30
C ALA A 18 -7.07 -9.92 16.76
N SER A 19 -6.62 -10.10 15.52
CA SER A 19 -5.99 -9.04 14.76
C SER A 19 -6.95 -7.87 14.87
N ASN A 20 -6.56 -6.81 15.59
CA ASN A 20 -7.22 -5.53 15.41
C ASN A 20 -7.06 -5.26 13.91
N ILE A 21 -8.14 -5.41 13.15
CA ILE A 21 -8.19 -4.96 11.77
C ILE A 21 -8.13 -3.44 11.89
N ALA A 22 -6.91 -2.91 12.05
CA ALA A 22 -6.64 -1.55 11.70
C ALA A 22 -7.00 -1.46 10.23
N LEU A 23 -8.08 -0.72 9.98
CA LEU A 23 -8.42 -0.22 8.67
C LEU A 23 -7.16 0.48 8.12
N ALA A 24 -6.45 -0.23 7.25
CA ALA A 24 -5.17 0.20 6.71
C ALA A 24 -5.34 0.42 5.22
N ASP A 25 -4.76 1.52 4.73
CA ASP A 25 -4.74 1.82 3.31
C ASP A 25 -4.15 0.65 2.53
N TYR A 26 -4.70 0.39 1.34
CA TYR A 26 -4.31 -0.73 0.50
C TYR A 26 -3.53 -0.27 -0.73
N LEU A 27 -2.38 -0.90 -0.96
CA LEU A 27 -1.58 -0.68 -2.17
C LEU A 27 -2.30 -1.26 -3.39
N ASN A 28 -2.85 -0.39 -4.23
CA ASN A 28 -3.57 -0.76 -5.45
C ASN A 28 -2.63 -1.08 -6.61
N SER A 29 -1.62 -0.23 -6.84
CA SER A 29 -0.68 -0.41 -7.95
C SER A 29 0.60 0.38 -7.72
N GLN A 30 1.61 0.11 -8.53
CA GLN A 30 2.88 0.84 -8.54
C GLN A 30 3.41 0.93 -9.96
N GLY A 31 4.24 1.92 -10.23
CA GLY A 31 4.81 2.15 -11.55
C GLY A 31 5.87 3.24 -11.57
N SER A 32 6.30 3.61 -12.77
CA SER A 32 7.29 4.66 -12.99
C SER A 32 7.01 5.45 -14.26
N GLY A 33 7.54 6.67 -14.30
CA GLY A 33 7.44 7.57 -15.44
C GLY A 33 8.32 8.80 -15.20
N GLY A 34 8.98 9.29 -16.27
CA GLY A 34 10.02 10.30 -16.15
C GLY A 34 11.11 9.85 -15.17
N ASP A 35 11.56 10.76 -14.31
CA ASP A 35 12.54 10.50 -13.26
C ASP A 35 11.90 10.04 -11.94
N TYR A 36 10.66 9.56 -11.98
CA TYR A 36 9.86 9.26 -10.79
C TYR A 36 9.27 7.85 -10.81
N ARG A 37 9.00 7.34 -9.61
CA ARG A 37 8.20 6.14 -9.37
C ARG A 37 7.10 6.42 -8.37
N TYR A 38 6.00 5.70 -8.47
CA TYR A 38 4.84 5.89 -7.61
C TYR A 38 4.34 4.57 -7.02
N GLU A 39 3.66 4.72 -5.90
CA GLU A 39 2.71 3.76 -5.35
C GLU A 39 1.34 4.43 -5.26
N LEU A 40 0.31 3.75 -5.75
CA LEU A 40 -1.08 4.15 -5.65
C LEU A 40 -1.72 3.39 -4.50
N TRP A 41 -2.23 4.13 -3.54
CA TRP A 41 -2.92 3.61 -2.36
C TRP A 41 -4.40 3.99 -2.41
N SER A 42 -5.27 3.16 -1.84
CA SER A 42 -6.65 3.51 -1.51
C SER A 42 -6.82 3.61 -0.01
N SER A 43 -7.68 4.52 0.45
CA SER A 43 -8.12 4.52 1.84
C SER A 43 -8.84 3.21 2.18
N ASP A 44 -8.87 2.92 3.46
CA ASP A 44 -9.52 1.76 4.07
C ASP A 44 -10.99 1.59 3.71
N ASP A 45 -11.72 2.70 3.58
CA ASP A 45 -13.12 2.76 3.15
C ASP A 45 -13.29 2.75 1.62
N ASN A 46 -12.17 2.69 0.88
CA ASN A 46 -12.08 2.79 -0.57
C ASN A 46 -12.80 4.06 -1.11
N SER A 47 -12.90 5.11 -0.30
CA SER A 47 -13.51 6.39 -0.69
C SER A 47 -12.52 7.34 -1.35
N SER A 48 -11.22 7.11 -1.19
CA SER A 48 -10.17 7.96 -1.74
C SER A 48 -8.96 7.18 -2.22
N TYR A 49 -8.25 7.76 -3.19
CA TYR A 49 -7.00 7.25 -3.73
C TYR A 49 -5.90 8.28 -3.58
N TYR A 50 -4.66 7.89 -3.32
CA TYR A 50 -3.56 8.84 -3.23
C TYR A 50 -2.25 8.21 -3.70
N LEU A 51 -1.31 9.05 -4.09
CA LEU A 51 0.00 8.64 -4.56
C LEU A 51 1.05 8.93 -3.50
N LYS A 52 1.94 7.98 -3.31
CA LYS A 52 3.28 8.24 -2.78
C LYS A 52 4.23 8.24 -3.97
N VAL A 53 5.06 9.27 -4.08
CA VAL A 53 5.95 9.47 -5.22
C VAL A 53 7.38 9.61 -4.73
N TRP A 54 8.30 8.92 -5.37
CA TRP A 54 9.74 9.00 -5.15
C TRP A 54 10.43 9.39 -6.44
N LEU A 55 11.63 9.95 -6.31
CA LEU A 55 12.59 9.88 -7.42
C LEU A 55 12.86 8.41 -7.75
N TYR A 56 13.04 8.12 -9.02
CA TYR A 56 13.27 6.76 -9.51
C TYR A 56 14.47 6.10 -8.81
N GLU A 57 15.57 6.85 -8.66
CA GLU A 57 16.81 6.41 -8.01
C GLU A 57 16.79 6.45 -6.47
N ALA A 58 15.68 6.87 -5.85
CA ALA A 58 15.61 6.93 -4.40
C ALA A 58 15.61 5.53 -3.77
N SER A 59 16.29 5.37 -2.63
CA SER A 59 16.34 4.11 -1.88
C SER A 59 14.92 3.56 -1.63
N PRO A 60 14.70 2.23 -1.71
CA PRO A 60 13.42 1.60 -1.37
C PRO A 60 12.90 1.91 0.04
N THR A 61 13.80 2.26 0.96
CA THR A 61 13.48 2.58 2.36
C THR A 61 13.37 4.07 2.64
N SER A 62 13.59 4.92 1.63
CA SER A 62 13.48 6.37 1.78
C SER A 62 12.03 6.82 1.90
N SER A 63 11.80 7.94 2.58
CA SER A 63 10.51 8.60 2.57
C SER A 63 10.17 9.09 1.16
N PRO A 64 8.88 9.09 0.76
CA PRO A 64 8.47 9.62 -0.52
C PRO A 64 8.86 11.10 -0.65
N HIS A 65 9.24 11.50 -1.86
CA HIS A 65 9.46 12.90 -2.23
C HIS A 65 8.17 13.71 -2.07
N THR A 66 7.02 13.11 -2.44
CA THR A 66 5.71 13.68 -2.13
C THR A 66 4.69 12.60 -1.81
N THR A 67 3.70 12.95 -1.01
CA THR A 67 2.44 12.21 -0.89
C THR A 67 1.32 13.15 -1.27
N THR A 68 0.50 12.77 -2.26
CA THR A 68 -0.57 13.63 -2.74
C THR A 68 -1.74 13.67 -1.75
N ARG A 69 -2.63 14.65 -1.95
CA ARG A 69 -3.98 14.55 -1.41
C ARG A 69 -4.75 13.38 -2.04
N GLY A 70 -5.91 13.07 -1.46
CA GLY A 70 -6.86 12.11 -2.01
C GLY A 70 -7.47 12.56 -3.35
N PHE A 71 -7.77 11.58 -4.18
CA PHE A 71 -8.47 11.64 -5.47
C PHE A 71 -9.72 10.76 -5.40
N ASP A 72 -10.73 11.07 -6.21
CA ASP A 72 -12.00 10.34 -6.20
C ASP A 72 -11.88 8.98 -6.91
N SER A 73 -10.83 8.79 -7.72
CA SER A 73 -10.58 7.52 -8.42
C SER A 73 -9.10 7.24 -8.65
N SER A 74 -8.76 5.96 -8.81
CA SER A 74 -7.44 5.51 -9.26
C SER A 74 -7.04 6.14 -10.61
N ARG A 75 -7.99 6.29 -11.54
CA ARG A 75 -7.75 6.92 -12.84
C ARG A 75 -7.31 8.37 -12.70
N GLU A 76 -7.98 9.14 -11.85
CA GLU A 76 -7.64 10.55 -11.62
C GLU A 76 -6.24 10.67 -11.01
N ALA A 77 -5.92 9.83 -10.03
CA ALA A 77 -4.58 9.77 -9.44
C ALA A 77 -3.50 9.47 -10.49
N LEU A 78 -3.72 8.47 -11.35
CA LEU A 78 -2.76 8.11 -12.40
C LEU A 78 -2.60 9.19 -13.47
N ILE A 79 -3.68 9.87 -13.87
CA ILE A 79 -3.59 11.02 -14.77
C ILE A 79 -2.76 12.13 -14.12
N TYR A 80 -2.97 12.41 -12.83
CA TYR A 80 -2.14 13.38 -12.11
C TYR A 80 -0.66 12.99 -12.14
N PHE A 81 -0.33 11.71 -11.90
CA PHE A 81 1.05 11.25 -12.03
C PHE A 81 1.61 11.48 -13.44
N ASP A 82 0.86 11.06 -14.46
CA ASP A 82 1.27 11.15 -15.85
C ASP A 82 1.56 12.60 -16.28
N CYS A 83 0.73 13.54 -15.86
CA CYS A 83 0.85 14.94 -16.23
C CYS A 83 1.93 15.71 -15.45
N ASN A 84 2.17 15.36 -14.18
CA ASN A 84 3.04 16.14 -13.29
C ASN A 84 4.44 15.54 -13.10
N TYR A 85 4.60 14.23 -13.35
CA TYR A 85 5.86 13.52 -13.09
C TYR A 85 6.37 12.75 -14.30
N ALA A 86 5.48 12.08 -15.04
CA ALA A 86 5.89 11.33 -16.21
C ALA A 86 6.03 12.18 -17.48
N GLU A 87 5.76 13.49 -17.37
CA GLU A 87 5.80 14.48 -18.46
C GLU A 87 5.07 14.02 -19.73
N ARG A 88 3.99 13.25 -19.56
CA ARG A 88 3.21 12.75 -20.69
C ARG A 88 2.32 13.87 -21.20
N SER A 89 2.32 14.07 -22.52
CA SER A 89 1.38 14.98 -23.18
C SER A 89 0.05 14.26 -23.40
N LEU A 90 -0.77 14.16 -22.35
CA LEU A 90 -2.12 13.64 -22.43
C LEU A 90 -3.13 14.78 -22.63
N PRO A 91 -4.24 14.58 -23.38
CA PRO A 91 -5.32 15.55 -23.50
C PRO A 91 -5.92 16.00 -22.16
N GLU A 92 -5.87 15.12 -21.15
CA GLU A 92 -6.39 15.36 -19.80
C GLU A 92 -5.46 16.19 -18.91
N CYS A 93 -4.23 16.49 -19.37
CA CYS A 93 -3.30 17.27 -18.58
C CYS A 93 -3.71 18.75 -18.53
N PRO A 94 -3.65 19.39 -17.34
CA PRO A 94 -3.87 20.82 -17.24
C PRO A 94 -2.84 21.56 -18.09
N LYS A 95 -3.31 22.55 -18.86
CA LYS A 95 -2.49 23.43 -19.70
C LYS A 95 -1.90 24.58 -18.91
#